data_AF-A0A7J0GQ22-F1
#
_entry.id   AF-A0A7J0GQ22-F1
#
_cell.length_a   1.000
_cell.length_b   1.000
_cell.length_c   1.000
_cell.angle_alpha   90.00
_cell.angle_beta   90.00
_cell.angle_gamma   90.00
#
_symmetry.space_group_name_H-M   'P 1'
#
loop_
_entity.id
_entity.type
_entity.pdbx_description
1 polymer ?
#
loop_
_entity_poly.entity_id
_entity_poly.type
_entity_poly.pdbx_seq_one_letter_code
_entity_poly.pdbx_strand_id
1 'polypeptide(L)'
;MRLTTELVTRLHPCLQVDTGAISRLVSFKEHRICHGKVAFEAINLELHCGSHPQLGVLDHICFHTLGCTSMDQTAGIAKSLAADIGSTLQVPTFLYGAAHTEGRTSDSIRRELGYFKPNFTGNQWAGGPKYEPLPPNPDDGPAYGRRCNLGYPVGR
;
A
#
# COMPACT_ATOMS: atom_id res chain seq x y z
N MET A 1 15.62 12.54 -14.47
CA MET A 1 14.56 11.78 -15.17
C MET A 1 15.02 11.14 -16.50
N ARG A 2 16.33 10.95 -16.75
CA ARG A 2 16.85 10.27 -17.97
C ARG A 2 17.51 8.90 -17.71
N LEU A 3 17.81 8.57 -16.45
CA LEU A 3 18.63 7.40 -16.11
C LEU A 3 17.85 6.09 -15.96
N THR A 4 16.53 6.13 -15.74
CA THR A 4 15.73 4.91 -15.54
C THR A 4 15.27 4.29 -16.85
N THR A 5 15.09 5.07 -17.92
CA THR A 5 14.62 4.57 -19.21
C THR A 5 15.71 3.80 -19.95
N GLU A 6 16.96 4.30 -19.96
CA GLU A 6 18.08 3.68 -20.70
C GLU A 6 18.52 2.32 -20.12
N LEU A 7 18.42 2.14 -18.80
CA LEU A 7 18.82 0.88 -18.14
C LEU A 7 17.83 -0.27 -18.41
N VAL A 8 16.55 0.05 -18.58
CA VAL A 8 15.50 -0.95 -18.88
C VAL A 8 15.57 -1.40 -20.35
N THR A 9 15.94 -0.52 -21.29
CA THR A 9 16.04 -0.85 -22.72
C THR A 9 17.23 -1.77 -23.04
N ARG A 10 18.29 -1.77 -22.20
CA ARG A 10 19.52 -2.54 -22.45
C ARG A 10 19.44 -4.02 -22.09
N LEU A 11 18.50 -4.43 -21.23
CA LEU A 11 18.43 -5.80 -20.73
C LEU A 11 17.54 -6.73 -21.58
N HIS A 12 16.65 -6.21 -22.43
CA HIS A 12 15.74 -7.02 -23.24
C HIS A 12 15.44 -6.39 -24.62
N PRO A 13 16.22 -6.70 -25.68
CA PRO A 13 16.01 -6.15 -27.03
C PRO A 13 14.67 -6.53 -27.69
N CYS A 14 13.96 -7.54 -27.15
CA CYS A 14 12.73 -8.08 -27.73
C CYS A 14 11.44 -7.57 -27.07
N LEU A 15 11.52 -6.81 -25.96
CA LEU A 15 10.34 -6.24 -25.33
C LEU A 15 10.15 -4.82 -25.90
N GLN A 16 9.20 -4.65 -26.82
CA GLN A 16 8.74 -3.30 -27.16
C GLN A 16 8.14 -2.67 -25.90
N VAL A 17 8.96 -1.91 -25.18
CA VAL A 17 8.53 -1.19 -23.99
C VAL A 17 7.71 0.01 -24.47
N ASP A 18 6.38 -0.10 -24.41
CA ASP A 18 5.48 1.01 -24.72
C ASP A 18 5.74 2.16 -23.74
N THR A 19 6.37 3.22 -24.26
CA THR A 19 6.72 4.42 -23.49
C THR A 19 5.47 5.14 -22.97
N GLY A 20 4.35 5.02 -23.69
CA GLY A 20 3.04 5.50 -23.28
C GLY A 20 2.50 4.74 -22.06
N ALA A 21 2.61 3.41 -22.06
CA ALA A 21 2.23 2.59 -20.91
C ALA A 21 3.06 2.92 -19.65
N ILE A 22 4.38 3.13 -19.81
CA ILE A 22 5.25 3.57 -18.69
C ILE A 22 4.81 4.93 -18.16
N SER A 23 4.55 5.90 -19.03
CA SER A 23 4.14 7.24 -18.59
C SER A 23 2.83 7.23 -17.78
N ARG A 24 1.86 6.40 -18.19
CA ARG A 24 0.59 6.22 -17.48
C ARG A 24 0.79 5.55 -16.12
N LEU A 25 1.67 4.55 -16.06
CA LEU A 25 2.00 3.86 -14.82
C LEU A 25 2.67 4.81 -13.81
N VAL A 26 3.62 5.63 -14.26
CA VAL A 26 4.27 6.65 -13.44
C VAL A 26 3.23 7.65 -12.95
N SER A 27 2.38 8.18 -13.83
CA SER A 27 1.32 9.12 -13.45
C SER A 27 0.34 8.51 -12.43
N PHE A 28 0.00 7.24 -12.58
CA PHE A 28 -0.85 6.52 -11.62
C PHE A 28 -0.18 6.46 -10.24
N LYS A 29 1.11 6.11 -10.17
CA LYS A 29 1.85 6.04 -8.90
C LYS A 29 1.90 7.40 -8.21
N GLU A 30 2.29 8.45 -8.94
CA GLU A 30 2.34 9.82 -8.43
C GLU A 30 0.97 10.27 -7.89
N HIS A 31 -0.10 10.01 -8.63
CA HIS A 31 -1.45 10.35 -8.20
C HIS A 31 -1.82 9.69 -6.85
N ARG A 32 -1.46 8.41 -6.67
CA ARG A 32 -1.74 7.70 -5.42
C ARG A 32 -0.93 8.25 -4.25
N ILE A 33 0.31 8.64 -4.46
CA ILE A 33 1.15 9.28 -3.45
C ILE A 33 0.56 10.64 -3.04
N CYS A 34 0.18 11.48 -4.02
CA CYS A 34 -0.48 12.76 -3.75
C CYS A 34 -1.79 12.59 -2.98
N HIS A 35 -2.62 11.62 -3.38
CA HIS A 35 -3.86 11.30 -2.65
C HIS A 35 -3.56 10.91 -1.21
N GLY A 36 -2.60 10.01 -1.00
CA GLY A 36 -2.17 9.59 0.34
C GLY A 36 -1.76 10.79 1.18
N LYS A 37 -0.92 11.68 0.63
CA LYS A 37 -0.48 12.90 1.32
C LYS A 37 -1.65 13.75 1.79
N VAL A 38 -2.60 14.07 0.90
CA VAL A 38 -3.78 14.88 1.24
C VAL A 38 -4.63 14.18 2.30
N ALA A 39 -4.83 12.87 2.19
CA ALA A 39 -5.59 12.10 3.17
C ALA A 39 -4.93 12.15 4.55
N PHE A 40 -3.59 12.00 4.64
CA PHE A 40 -2.85 12.10 5.90
C PHE A 40 -2.88 13.50 6.50
N GLU A 41 -2.99 14.55 5.69
CA GLU A 41 -3.15 15.93 6.17
C GLU A 41 -4.57 16.21 6.67
N ALA A 42 -5.58 15.66 6.00
CA ALA A 42 -7.00 15.94 6.29
C ALA A 42 -7.62 15.05 7.38
N ILE A 43 -7.15 13.82 7.55
CA ILE A 43 -7.80 12.82 8.41
C ILE A 43 -7.01 12.64 9.71
N ASN A 44 -7.66 12.94 10.84
CA ASN A 44 -7.18 12.58 12.17
C ASN A 44 -7.90 11.33 12.68
N LEU A 45 -7.20 10.19 12.69
CA LEU A 45 -7.77 8.92 13.17
C LEU A 45 -8.06 8.89 14.67
N GLU A 46 -7.41 9.73 15.48
CA GLU A 46 -7.68 9.81 16.94
C GLU A 46 -9.11 10.29 17.22
N LEU A 47 -9.67 11.09 16.31
CA LEU A 47 -11.02 11.63 16.39
C LEU A 47 -12.00 10.85 15.51
N HIS A 48 -11.52 9.85 14.77
CA HIS A 48 -12.35 9.08 13.85
C HIS A 48 -13.12 8.01 14.62
N CYS A 49 -14.42 7.95 14.36
CA CYS A 49 -15.32 6.92 14.84
C CYS A 49 -16.09 6.36 13.63
N GLY A 50 -16.05 5.05 13.43
CA GLY A 50 -16.73 4.39 12.32
C GLY A 50 -17.40 3.09 12.73
N SER A 51 -18.47 2.73 12.02
CA SER A 51 -19.10 1.40 12.12
C SER A 51 -18.27 0.31 11.44
N HIS A 52 -17.44 0.69 10.47
CA HIS A 52 -16.49 -0.21 9.84
C HIS A 52 -15.10 0.01 10.43
N PRO A 53 -14.40 -1.05 10.82
CA PRO A 53 -13.06 -0.89 11.37
C PRO A 53 -12.09 -0.44 10.26
N GLN A 54 -11.17 0.47 10.57
CA GLN A 54 -10.18 0.97 9.62
C GLN A 54 -8.80 0.87 10.27
N LEU A 55 -7.83 0.30 9.54
CA LEU A 55 -6.47 0.14 10.06
C LEU A 55 -5.68 1.43 10.02
N GLY A 56 -5.87 2.26 9.00
CA GLY A 56 -5.08 3.46 8.76
C GLY A 56 -5.79 4.44 7.84
N VAL A 57 -5.27 5.65 7.70
CA VAL A 57 -5.89 6.71 6.88
C VAL A 57 -6.09 6.21 5.46
N LEU A 58 -5.13 5.42 4.99
CA LEU A 58 -5.20 4.62 3.79
C LEU A 58 -5.28 3.14 4.18
N ASP A 59 -6.48 2.56 4.11
CA ASP A 59 -6.73 1.22 4.65
C ASP A 59 -6.15 0.11 3.78
N HIS A 60 -6.42 0.14 2.47
CA HIS A 60 -5.84 -0.76 1.49
C HIS A 60 -5.88 -0.10 0.09
N ILE A 61 -4.81 -0.26 -0.69
CA ILE A 61 -4.82 0.02 -2.14
C ILE A 61 -4.65 -1.30 -2.85
N CYS A 62 -5.70 -1.73 -3.56
CA CYS A 62 -5.71 -2.94 -4.37
C CYS A 62 -5.24 -2.68 -5.80
N PHE A 63 -4.31 -3.50 -6.29
CA PHE A 63 -4.05 -3.65 -7.71
C PHE A 63 -4.79 -4.85 -8.27
N HIS A 64 -5.19 -4.82 -9.54
CA HIS A 64 -5.80 -5.95 -10.23
C HIS A 64 -5.17 -6.07 -11.61
N THR A 65 -4.88 -7.29 -12.05
CA THR A 65 -4.43 -7.56 -13.42
C THR A 65 -5.55 -7.25 -14.40
N LEU A 66 -5.25 -6.51 -15.46
CA LEU A 66 -6.18 -6.23 -16.56
C LEU A 66 -5.54 -6.64 -17.89
N GLY A 67 -6.33 -7.24 -18.79
CA GLY A 67 -5.85 -7.68 -20.10
C GLY A 67 -4.76 -8.75 -20.00
N CYS A 68 -3.66 -8.56 -20.73
CA CYS A 68 -2.57 -9.54 -20.84
C CYS A 68 -1.45 -9.35 -19.79
N THR A 69 -1.62 -8.47 -18.79
CA THR A 69 -0.60 -8.21 -17.77
C THR A 69 -0.50 -9.38 -16.79
N SER A 70 0.72 -9.84 -16.50
CA SER A 70 0.91 -10.94 -15.57
C SER A 70 0.69 -10.52 -14.11
N MET A 71 0.39 -11.49 -13.26
CA MET A 71 0.27 -11.29 -11.82
C MET A 71 1.58 -10.75 -11.23
N ASP A 72 2.74 -11.27 -11.66
CA ASP A 72 4.05 -10.83 -11.19
C ASP A 72 4.36 -9.37 -11.56
N GLN A 73 4.00 -8.95 -12.77
CA GLN A 73 4.14 -7.56 -13.18
C GLN A 73 3.29 -6.64 -12.31
N THR A 74 2.05 -7.04 -12.02
CA THR A 74 1.14 -6.26 -11.18
C THR A 74 1.59 -6.24 -9.72
N ALA A 75 2.10 -7.35 -9.20
CA ALA A 75 2.72 -7.43 -7.88
C ALA A 75 3.98 -6.56 -7.78
N GLY A 76 4.80 -6.51 -8.82
CA GLY A 76 5.97 -5.64 -8.90
C GLY A 76 5.60 -4.15 -8.85
N ILE A 77 4.52 -3.75 -9.53
CA ILE A 77 3.98 -2.39 -9.46
C ILE A 77 3.49 -2.08 -8.04
N ALA A 78 2.75 -3.00 -7.42
CA ALA A 78 2.25 -2.82 -6.05
C ALA A 78 3.40 -2.65 -5.04
N LYS A 79 4.43 -3.50 -5.11
CA LYS A 79 5.66 -3.39 -4.31
C LYS A 79 6.34 -2.05 -4.51
N SER A 80 6.49 -1.62 -5.76
CA SER A 80 7.14 -0.35 -6.08
C SER A 80 6.35 0.86 -5.56
N LEU A 81 5.01 0.84 -5.63
CA LEU A 81 4.19 1.90 -5.02
C LEU A 81 4.28 1.89 -3.49
N ALA A 82 4.33 0.71 -2.86
CA ALA A 82 4.47 0.59 -1.41
C ALA A 82 5.77 1.22 -0.90
N ALA A 83 6.89 0.92 -1.55
CA ALA A 83 8.18 1.52 -1.24
C ALA A 83 8.16 3.05 -1.40
N ASP A 84 7.55 3.56 -2.48
CA ASP A 84 7.45 5.00 -2.71
C ASP A 84 6.57 5.69 -1.66
N ILE A 85 5.44 5.08 -1.27
CA ILE A 85 4.55 5.61 -0.22
C ILE A 85 5.25 5.58 1.14
N GLY A 86 5.84 4.44 1.51
CA GLY A 86 6.51 4.27 2.80
C GLY A 86 7.68 5.24 2.97
N SER A 87 8.46 5.45 1.92
CA SER A 87 9.58 6.40 1.93
C SER A 87 9.16 7.87 1.82
N THR A 88 8.19 8.20 0.95
CA THR A 88 7.80 9.60 0.70
C THR A 88 6.93 10.15 1.83
N LEU A 89 5.98 9.35 2.31
CA LEU A 89 5.03 9.77 3.34
C LEU A 89 5.51 9.41 4.76
N GLN A 90 6.59 8.62 4.88
CA GLN A 90 7.12 8.14 6.17
C GLN A 90 6.03 7.43 6.98
N VAL A 91 5.32 6.50 6.32
CA VAL A 91 4.23 5.72 6.92
C VAL A 91 4.55 4.23 6.87
N PRO A 92 4.19 3.45 7.92
CA PRO A 92 4.29 2.01 7.87
C PRO A 92 3.43 1.51 6.71
N THR A 93 4.02 0.70 5.83
CA THR A 93 3.33 0.11 4.67
C THR A 93 3.46 -1.40 4.72
N PHE A 94 2.33 -2.08 4.56
CA PHE A 94 2.23 -3.55 4.62
C PHE A 94 1.74 -4.09 3.29
N LEU A 95 2.44 -5.07 2.73
CA LEU A 95 2.14 -5.78 1.49
C LEU A 95 1.31 -7.04 1.76
N TYR A 96 0.43 -7.39 0.83
CA TYR A 96 -0.36 -8.62 0.88
C TYR A 96 -0.60 -9.23 -0.50
N GLY A 97 -1.04 -10.50 -0.51
CA GLY A 97 -1.27 -11.31 -1.69
C GLY A 97 0.01 -11.56 -2.47
N ALA A 98 -0.07 -11.56 -3.81
CA ALA A 98 1.08 -11.76 -4.69
C ALA A 98 2.19 -10.70 -4.51
N ALA A 99 1.88 -9.56 -3.90
CA ALA A 99 2.86 -8.53 -3.58
C ALA A 99 3.70 -8.85 -2.33
N HIS A 100 3.30 -9.79 -1.48
CA HIS A 100 4.08 -10.22 -0.31
C HIS A 100 4.82 -11.52 -0.63
N THR A 101 6.08 -11.65 -0.20
CA THR A 101 6.94 -12.82 -0.52
C THR A 101 6.30 -14.15 -0.08
N GLU A 102 5.64 -14.16 1.07
CA GLU A 102 4.96 -15.35 1.62
C GLU A 102 3.45 -15.41 1.27
N GLY A 103 2.94 -14.51 0.41
CA GLY A 103 1.53 -14.54 0.00
C GLY A 103 0.53 -14.21 1.13
N ARG A 104 0.94 -13.36 2.07
CA ARG A 104 0.16 -13.05 3.27
C ARG A 104 -1.21 -12.45 2.94
N THR A 105 -2.24 -12.78 3.72
CA THR A 105 -3.60 -12.25 3.50
C THR A 105 -3.80 -10.89 4.16
N SER A 106 -4.68 -10.05 3.60
CA SER A 106 -5.07 -8.78 4.24
C SER A 106 -5.67 -9.01 5.63
N ASP A 107 -6.45 -10.07 5.79
CA ASP A 107 -7.06 -10.43 7.07
C ASP A 107 -6.04 -10.82 8.14
N SER A 108 -4.95 -11.51 7.77
CA SER A 108 -3.86 -11.80 8.72
C SER A 108 -3.15 -10.54 9.19
N ILE A 109 -2.90 -9.58 8.30
CA ILE A 109 -2.30 -8.28 8.67
C ILE A 109 -3.21 -7.53 9.63
N ARG A 110 -4.52 -7.48 9.33
CA ARG A 110 -5.53 -6.88 10.21
C ARG A 110 -5.54 -7.52 11.59
N ARG A 111 -5.54 -8.85 11.68
CA ARG A 111 -5.52 -9.58 12.96
C ARG A 111 -4.30 -9.25 13.80
N GLU A 112 -3.11 -9.30 13.21
CA GLU A 112 -1.87 -9.07 13.95
C GLU A 112 -1.71 -7.62 14.41
N LEU A 113 -2.18 -6.65 13.61
CA LEU A 113 -2.23 -5.24 13.99
C LEU A 113 -3.30 -4.90 15.05
N GLY A 114 -3.98 -5.91 15.61
CA GLY A 114 -4.90 -5.75 16.74
C GLY A 114 -6.30 -5.23 16.39
N TYR A 115 -6.70 -5.29 15.12
CA TYR A 115 -7.94 -4.72 14.56
C TYR A 115 -9.25 -5.33 15.08
N PHE A 116 -9.23 -6.51 15.72
CA PHE A 116 -10.46 -7.22 16.13
C PHE A 116 -10.88 -6.94 17.59
N LYS A 117 -10.35 -5.90 18.23
CA LYS A 117 -10.70 -5.54 19.62
C LYS A 117 -11.74 -4.42 19.64
N PRO A 118 -13.01 -4.66 20.04
CA PRO A 118 -14.00 -3.61 20.16
C PRO A 118 -13.58 -2.59 21.24
N ASN A 119 -13.88 -1.32 21.00
CA ASN A 119 -13.59 -0.27 21.96
C ASN A 119 -14.65 -0.29 23.08
N PHE A 120 -14.28 0.15 24.29
CA PHE A 120 -15.16 0.11 25.45
C PHE A 120 -16.47 0.87 25.17
N THR A 121 -17.59 0.16 25.29
CA THR A 121 -18.99 0.61 25.11
C THR A 121 -19.52 0.80 23.67
N GLY A 122 -19.30 -0.16 22.76
CA GLY A 122 -20.13 -0.29 21.53
C GLY A 122 -19.49 -1.00 20.34
N ASN A 123 -20.21 -1.05 19.20
CA ASN A 123 -19.73 -1.50 17.88
C ASN A 123 -18.93 -0.40 17.13
N GLN A 124 -18.38 0.58 17.85
CA GLN A 124 -17.70 1.73 17.28
C GLN A 124 -16.19 1.52 17.34
N TRP A 125 -15.53 1.74 16.20
CA TRP A 125 -14.09 1.61 16.08
C TRP A 125 -13.46 3.00 16.10
N ALA A 126 -12.57 3.23 17.06
CA ALA A 126 -11.73 4.44 17.13
C ALA A 126 -10.31 4.12 16.70
N GLY A 127 -9.65 5.09 16.06
CA GLY A 127 -8.26 4.95 15.61
C GLY A 127 -7.28 4.73 16.76
N GLY A 128 -6.25 3.92 16.53
CA GLY A 128 -5.19 3.66 17.51
C GLY A 128 -4.21 4.83 17.70
N PRO A 129 -3.48 4.87 18.83
CA PRO A 129 -2.54 5.95 19.15
C PRO A 129 -1.35 6.00 18.17
N LYS A 130 -0.82 7.21 17.94
CA LYS A 130 0.20 7.52 16.90
C LYS A 130 1.56 6.82 17.06
N TYR A 131 1.88 6.24 18.22
CA TYR A 131 3.26 5.91 18.60
C TYR A 131 3.46 4.50 19.19
N GLU A 132 2.55 3.57 18.96
CA GLU A 132 2.79 2.17 19.36
C GLU A 132 3.59 1.44 18.27
N PRO A 133 4.63 0.67 18.64
CA PRO A 133 5.27 -0.27 17.73
C PRO A 133 4.21 -1.19 17.15
N LEU A 134 4.22 -1.36 15.83
CA LEU A 134 3.26 -2.22 15.14
C LEU A 134 3.90 -3.60 14.95
N PRO A 135 3.49 -4.64 15.70
CA PRO A 135 3.70 -6.01 15.28
C PRO A 135 2.58 -6.36 14.27
N PRO A 136 2.90 -6.83 13.06
CA PRO A 136 4.23 -7.20 12.53
C PRO A 136 5.00 -5.99 11.99
N ASN A 137 6.31 -6.15 11.76
CA ASN A 137 7.11 -5.10 11.12
C ASN A 137 6.53 -4.75 9.73
N PRO A 138 6.49 -3.46 9.36
CA PRO A 138 6.09 -3.06 8.02
C PRO A 138 7.11 -3.54 6.98
N ASP A 139 6.63 -3.79 5.76
CA ASP A 139 7.48 -4.11 4.62
C ASP A 139 8.31 -2.90 4.17
N ASP A 140 7.73 -1.70 4.28
CA ASP A 140 8.37 -0.42 3.95
C ASP A 140 7.96 0.69 4.92
N GLY A 141 8.84 1.68 5.10
CA GLY A 141 8.61 2.84 5.98
C GLY A 141 8.95 2.58 7.45
N PRO A 142 8.68 3.55 8.35
CA PRO A 142 9.02 3.44 9.76
C PRO A 142 8.14 2.42 10.51
N ALA A 143 8.69 1.78 11.54
CA ALA A 143 7.96 0.86 12.42
C ALA A 143 6.94 1.55 13.37
N TYR A 144 6.87 2.88 13.30
CA TYR A 144 6.02 3.75 14.11
C TYR A 144 5.39 4.83 13.20
N GLY A 145 4.14 5.23 13.46
CA GLY A 145 3.49 6.34 12.76
C GLY A 145 2.05 6.10 12.31
N ARG A 146 1.50 7.05 11.55
CA ARG A 146 0.14 6.98 10.99
C ARG A 146 0.09 5.91 9.89
N ARG A 147 -0.87 4.99 10.01
CA ARG A 147 -0.87 3.70 9.29
C ARG A 147 -1.34 3.84 7.83
N CYS A 148 -0.72 3.04 6.94
CA CYS A 148 -1.09 2.82 5.55
C CYS A 148 -0.98 1.31 5.24
N ASN A 149 -1.99 0.64 4.68
CA ASN A 149 -1.77 -0.71 4.13
C ASN A 149 -1.96 -0.71 2.61
N LEU A 150 -1.18 -1.54 1.91
CA LEU A 150 -1.14 -1.57 0.46
C LEU A 150 -1.08 -3.02 -0.03
N GLY A 151 -1.75 -3.40 -1.10
CA GLY A 151 -1.45 -4.72 -1.66
C GLY A 151 -2.39 -5.21 -2.74
N TYR A 152 -2.41 -6.51 -2.94
CA TYR A 152 -3.11 -7.13 -4.07
C TYR A 152 -4.07 -8.20 -3.54
N PRO A 153 -5.38 -8.11 -3.79
CA PRO A 153 -6.29 -9.17 -3.40
C PRO A 153 -6.00 -10.40 -4.25
N VAL A 154 -5.82 -11.55 -3.59
CA VAL A 154 -5.77 -12.84 -4.29
C VAL A 154 -7.19 -13.11 -4.81
N GLY A 155 -7.43 -12.76 -6.07
CA GLY A 155 -8.66 -13.07 -6.79
C GLY A 155 -8.61 -14.52 -7.30
N ARG A 156 -9.72 -15.23 -7.11
CA ARG A 156 -9.95 -16.63 -7.50
C ARG A 156 -9.67 -16.90 -8.97
#